data_AF-A0AAE6WMZ5-F1
#
_entry.id   AF-A0AAE6WMZ5-F1
#
_cell.length_a   1.000
_cell.length_b   1.000
_cell.length_c   1.000
_cell.angle_alpha   90.00
_cell.angle_beta   90.00
_cell.angle_gamma   90.00
#
_symmetry.space_group_name_H-M   'P 1'
#
loop_
_entity.id
_entity.type
_entity.pdbx_description
1 polymer ?
#
loop_
_entity_poly.entity_id
_entity_poly.type
_entity_poly.pdbx_seq_one_letter_code
_entity_poly.pdbx_strand_id
1 'polypeptide(L)'
;MTITFCQSCSMPLHEEVLGTEKDNSKSQEFCSYCYDQGTFTAPDCTMEQMIEICIPHMVGDGMSEQQARTMLTGLFPQLKRWAQENHTASSQHPLEEPRLVRLEEFTIAGISARTTNARELSGNGVISGLWNRYFSENIAKQLAQHSLSQKIYGVYAEYENGAIGEYTSFIGNRVADKSAIASPSITTITLPAAQYAVFTSRRGPLSEVVIEAWQFIWAWSMNSELSRTFTGDFEHYDERASNPNDAIVEIYIAVEAPGQ
;
A
#
# COMPACT_ATOMS: atom_id res chain seq x y z
N MET A 1 -0.06 30.38 -8.38
CA MET A 1 0.96 30.39 -7.31
C MET A 1 1.00 29.01 -6.72
N THR A 2 2.17 28.38 -6.68
CA THR A 2 2.35 27.05 -6.08
C THR A 2 2.25 27.21 -4.56
N ILE A 3 1.34 26.50 -3.91
CA ILE A 3 1.29 26.45 -2.45
C ILE A 3 2.40 25.53 -1.99
N THR A 4 3.35 26.06 -1.22
CA THR A 4 4.41 25.28 -0.56
C THR A 4 3.97 24.86 0.83
N PHE A 5 4.50 23.73 1.31
CA PHE A 5 4.13 23.16 2.60
C PHE A 5 5.36 23.00 3.49
N CYS A 6 5.17 23.19 4.80
CA CYS A 6 6.20 23.04 5.80
C CYS A 6 6.79 21.62 5.76
N GLN A 7 8.11 21.52 5.60
CA GLN A 7 8.85 20.26 5.52
C GLN A 7 9.08 19.59 6.89
N SER A 8 8.24 19.93 7.87
CA SER A 8 8.18 19.33 9.22
C SER A 8 6.76 18.89 9.58
N CYS A 9 5.74 19.70 9.32
CA CYS A 9 4.35 19.41 9.73
C CYS A 9 3.34 19.45 8.58
N SER A 10 3.79 19.69 7.35
CA SER A 10 2.94 19.89 6.17
C SER A 10 1.92 21.03 6.26
N MET A 11 2.11 21.98 7.18
CA MET A 11 1.28 23.19 7.23
C MET A 11 1.52 24.06 5.97
N PRO A 12 0.47 24.57 5.30
CA PRO A 12 0.62 25.47 4.16
C PRO A 12 1.44 26.73 4.54
N LEU A 13 2.45 27.04 3.74
CA LEU A 13 3.32 28.19 3.97
C LEU A 13 2.77 29.42 3.24
N HIS A 14 2.77 30.53 3.97
CA HIS A 14 2.51 31.89 3.49
C HIS A 14 3.30 32.86 4.37
N GLU A 15 3.46 34.11 3.93
CA GLU A 15 4.42 35.07 4.51
C GLU A 15 4.31 35.23 6.04
N GLU A 16 3.10 35.16 6.60
CA GLU A 16 2.84 35.34 8.03
C GLU A 16 3.31 34.18 8.91
N VAL A 17 3.42 32.97 8.34
CA VAL A 17 3.73 31.74 9.09
C VAL A 17 5.12 31.19 8.79
N LEU A 18 5.96 31.93 8.06
CA LEU A 18 7.33 31.50 7.77
C LEU A 18 8.22 31.59 9.01
N GLY A 19 8.95 30.51 9.28
CA GLY A 19 10.02 30.45 10.28
C GLY A 19 11.21 31.33 9.90
N THR A 20 12.25 31.34 10.74
CA THR A 20 13.43 32.18 10.50
C THR A 20 14.73 31.37 10.48
N GLU A 21 15.63 31.74 9.57
CA GLU A 21 17.00 31.24 9.52
C GLU A 21 17.89 31.98 10.55
N LYS A 22 19.14 31.52 10.74
CA LYS A 22 20.08 32.13 11.72
C LYS A 22 20.37 33.61 11.49
N ASP A 23 20.21 34.08 10.25
CA ASP A 23 20.40 35.48 9.86
C ASP A 23 19.10 36.31 9.92
N ASN A 24 18.03 35.76 10.52
CA ASN A 24 16.67 36.30 10.58
C ASN A 24 15.92 36.36 9.23
N SER A 25 16.48 35.84 8.14
CA SER A 25 15.71 35.72 6.89
C SER A 25 14.57 34.70 7.03
N LYS A 26 13.53 34.83 6.20
CA LYS A 26 12.37 33.93 6.24
C LYS A 26 12.70 32.58 5.60
N SER A 27 12.44 31.51 6.33
CA SER A 27 12.56 30.15 5.81
C SER A 27 11.51 29.89 4.73
N GLN A 28 11.92 29.31 3.60
CA GLN A 28 11.01 28.89 2.52
C GLN A 28 10.49 27.46 2.71
N GLU A 29 11.01 26.75 3.72
CA GLU A 29 10.77 25.32 3.91
C GLU A 29 10.02 25.01 5.20
N PHE A 30 10.13 25.86 6.22
CA PHE A 30 9.59 25.58 7.54
C PHE A 30 8.72 26.73 8.05
N CYS A 31 7.67 26.36 8.79
CA CYS A 31 6.82 27.33 9.46
C CYS A 31 7.40 27.77 10.81
N SER A 32 6.96 28.92 11.29
CA SER A 32 7.39 29.54 12.55
C SER A 32 7.08 28.69 13.79
N TYR A 33 6.10 27.80 13.72
CA TYR A 33 5.81 26.86 14.80
C TYR A 33 6.84 25.72 14.89
N CYS A 34 7.42 25.32 13.75
CA CYS A 34 8.36 24.21 13.69
C CYS A 34 9.82 24.67 13.79
N TYR A 35 10.14 25.87 13.27
CA TYR A 35 11.51 26.30 13.07
C TYR A 35 11.67 27.81 13.27
N ASP A 36 12.62 28.19 14.10
CA ASP A 36 12.95 29.58 14.39
C ASP A 36 14.45 29.74 14.70
N GLN A 37 15.01 30.87 14.27
CA GLN A 37 16.42 31.25 14.46
C GLN A 37 17.41 30.16 14.01
N GLY A 38 17.09 29.45 12.93
CA GLY A 38 17.94 28.39 12.40
C GLY A 38 17.89 27.07 13.16
N THR A 39 16.87 26.86 14.00
CA THR A 39 16.72 25.66 14.85
C THR A 39 15.27 25.19 14.92
N PHE A 40 15.05 23.89 15.08
CA PHE A 40 13.70 23.38 15.36
C PHE A 40 13.28 23.76 16.78
N THR A 41 12.04 24.26 16.91
CA THR A 41 11.46 24.70 18.20
C THR A 41 11.27 23.56 19.20
N ALA A 42 11.14 22.33 18.69
CA ALA A 42 11.06 21.10 19.46
C ALA A 42 12.03 20.06 18.86
N PRO A 43 13.34 20.14 19.13
CA PRO A 43 14.35 19.32 18.47
C PRO A 43 14.25 17.82 18.83
N ASP A 44 13.77 17.50 20.03
CA ASP A 44 13.61 16.12 20.51
C ASP A 44 12.24 15.51 20.17
N CYS A 45 11.38 16.24 19.45
CA CYS A 45 10.07 15.75 19.04
C CYS A 45 10.22 14.70 17.93
N THR A 46 9.72 13.49 18.20
CA THR A 46 9.63 12.39 17.24
C THR A 46 8.57 12.65 16.16
N MET A 47 8.66 11.94 15.03
CA MET A 47 7.66 12.01 13.98
C MET A 47 6.25 11.64 14.50
N GLU A 48 6.13 10.58 15.31
CA GLU A 48 4.86 10.14 15.90
C GLU A 48 4.27 11.23 16.81
N GLN A 49 5.09 11.87 17.64
CA GLN A 49 4.64 12.99 18.47
C GLN A 49 4.19 14.18 17.63
N MET A 50 4.87 14.49 16.53
CA MET A 50 4.44 15.55 15.62
C MET A 50 3.09 15.22 14.96
N ILE A 51 2.83 13.95 14.63
CA ILE A 51 1.53 13.50 14.13
C ILE A 51 0.44 13.77 15.16
N GLU A 52 0.65 13.38 16.43
CA GLU A 52 -0.31 13.65 17.51
C GLU A 52 -0.56 15.15 17.71
N ILE A 53 0.46 15.99 17.52
CA ILE A 53 0.31 17.46 17.61
C ILE A 53 -0.55 18.00 16.47
N CYS A 54 -0.42 17.46 15.26
CA CYS A 54 -1.15 17.96 14.08
C CYS A 54 -2.60 17.47 14.01
N ILE A 55 -2.90 16.29 14.54
CA ILE A 55 -4.23 15.66 14.47
C ILE A 55 -5.36 16.58 14.97
N PRO A 56 -5.29 17.20 16.18
CA PRO A 56 -6.37 18.04 16.69
C PRO A 56 -6.71 19.23 15.77
N HIS A 57 -5.71 19.80 15.09
CA HIS A 57 -5.92 20.90 14.15
C HIS A 57 -6.70 20.45 12.91
N MET A 58 -6.38 19.27 12.37
CA MET A 58 -7.09 18.70 11.22
C MET A 58 -8.50 18.24 11.57
N VAL A 59 -8.71 17.76 12.81
CA VAL A 59 -10.05 17.40 13.30
C VAL A 59 -10.94 18.64 13.44
N GLY A 60 -10.37 19.76 13.92
CA GLY A 60 -11.07 21.05 13.98
C GLY A 60 -11.57 21.53 12.61
N ASP A 61 -10.86 21.17 11.54
CA ASP A 61 -11.18 21.53 10.15
C ASP A 61 -12.09 20.51 9.44
N GLY A 62 -12.65 19.54 10.17
CA GLY A 62 -13.70 18.63 9.67
C GLY A 62 -13.21 17.24 9.23
N MET A 63 -11.94 16.90 9.43
CA MET A 63 -11.47 15.51 9.27
C MET A 63 -11.78 14.66 10.50
N SER A 64 -11.94 13.35 10.35
CA SER A 64 -11.92 12.45 11.51
C SER A 64 -10.47 12.23 12.00
N GLU A 65 -10.32 11.91 13.29
CA GLU A 65 -9.01 11.63 13.89
C GLU A 65 -8.26 10.53 13.15
N GLN A 66 -8.97 9.47 12.75
CA GLN A 66 -8.40 8.34 12.03
C GLN A 66 -7.94 8.72 10.61
N GLN A 67 -8.69 9.59 9.92
CA GLN A 67 -8.31 10.11 8.62
C GLN A 67 -7.06 10.99 8.71
N ALA A 68 -7.01 11.89 9.70
CA ALA A 68 -5.85 12.74 9.94
C ALA A 68 -4.60 11.89 10.24
N ARG A 69 -4.73 10.91 11.14
CA ARG A 69 -3.65 9.98 11.48
C ARG A 69 -3.12 9.23 10.27
N THR A 70 -4.02 8.62 9.49
CA THR A 70 -3.64 7.85 8.29
C THR A 70 -2.90 8.73 7.27
N MET A 71 -3.42 9.93 7.01
CA MET A 71 -2.81 10.87 6.08
C MET A 71 -1.43 11.33 6.54
N LEU A 72 -1.30 11.71 7.81
CA LEU A 72 -0.05 12.24 8.35
C LEU A 72 1.04 11.15 8.47
N THR A 73 0.68 9.93 8.85
CA THR A 73 1.60 8.78 8.88
C THR A 73 2.16 8.45 7.49
N GLY A 74 1.35 8.58 6.43
CA GLY A 74 1.84 8.40 5.06
C GLY A 74 2.69 9.57 4.55
N LEU A 75 2.38 10.79 4.99
CA LEU A 75 3.00 12.01 4.48
C LEU A 75 4.33 12.36 5.16
N PHE A 76 4.41 12.25 6.48
CA PHE A 76 5.55 12.74 7.26
C PHE A 76 6.89 12.09 6.90
N PRO A 77 6.99 10.78 6.61
CA PRO A 77 8.24 10.17 6.16
C PRO A 77 8.87 10.80 4.91
N GLN A 78 8.07 11.53 4.11
CA GLN A 78 8.51 12.22 2.89
C GLN A 78 9.00 13.65 3.14
N LEU A 79 8.80 14.20 4.34
CA LEU A 79 9.19 15.57 4.68
C LEU A 79 10.66 15.62 5.10
N LYS A 80 11.39 16.67 4.69
CA LYS A 80 12.84 16.78 4.90
C LYS A 80 13.31 16.55 6.34
N ARG A 81 12.54 17.01 7.34
CA ARG A 81 12.88 16.82 8.76
C ARG A 81 12.95 15.34 9.15
N TRP A 82 12.03 14.54 8.63
CA TRP A 82 11.83 13.13 9.04
C TRP A 82 12.48 12.14 8.07
N ALA A 83 12.64 12.53 6.80
CA ALA A 83 13.26 11.70 5.77
C ALA A 83 14.70 11.28 6.12
N GLN A 84 15.42 12.04 6.96
CA GLN A 84 16.80 11.72 7.36
C GLN A 84 16.90 10.69 8.49
N GLU A 85 15.92 10.57 9.38
CA GLU A 85 15.92 9.57 10.47
C GLU A 85 15.79 8.13 9.92
N ASN A 86 15.19 7.98 8.74
CA ASN A 86 15.10 6.73 7.98
C ASN A 86 16.45 6.23 7.42
N HIS A 87 17.54 7.00 7.52
CA HIS A 87 18.86 6.55 7.06
C HIS A 87 19.74 5.91 8.15
N THR A 88 19.40 6.04 9.43
CA THR A 88 20.19 5.46 10.54
C THR A 88 19.55 4.25 11.22
N ALA A 89 18.31 3.89 10.90
CA ALA A 89 17.69 2.64 11.30
C ALA A 89 17.17 1.88 10.07
N SER A 90 17.80 0.73 9.81
CA SER A 90 17.54 -0.20 8.70
C SER A 90 18.12 0.17 7.33
N SER A 91 19.24 -0.45 7.01
CA SER A 91 19.83 -0.56 5.67
C SER A 91 19.00 -1.44 4.73
N GLN A 92 17.71 -1.14 4.54
CA GLN A 92 16.86 -1.69 3.48
C GLN A 92 15.85 -0.62 3.05
N HIS A 93 16.09 0.01 1.89
CA HIS A 93 15.11 0.85 1.22
C HIS A 93 13.83 0.02 0.99
N PRO A 94 12.60 0.53 1.25
CA PRO A 94 11.47 -0.39 1.44
C PRO A 94 11.07 -1.16 0.18
N LEU A 95 11.23 -0.58 -1.02
CA LEU A 95 10.97 -1.23 -2.30
C LEU A 95 11.84 -0.56 -3.39
N GLU A 96 12.57 -1.36 -4.17
CA GLU A 96 13.25 -0.89 -5.39
C GLU A 96 12.22 -0.48 -6.47
N GLU A 97 12.66 0.20 -7.54
CA GLU A 97 11.80 0.46 -8.69
C GLU A 97 11.17 -0.85 -9.20
N PRO A 98 9.88 -0.85 -9.58
CA PRO A 98 9.21 -2.08 -9.94
C PRO A 98 9.80 -2.68 -11.20
N ARG A 99 10.01 -3.99 -11.19
CA ARG A 99 10.35 -4.72 -12.41
C ARG A 99 9.11 -4.83 -13.30
N LEU A 100 9.27 -4.56 -14.59
CA LEU A 100 8.20 -4.75 -15.57
C LEU A 100 8.23 -6.17 -16.12
N VAL A 101 7.12 -6.90 -15.98
CA VAL A 101 6.96 -8.26 -16.50
C VAL A 101 5.64 -8.42 -17.23
N ARG A 102 5.67 -9.09 -18.37
CA ARG A 102 4.45 -9.51 -19.09
C ARG A 102 4.07 -10.91 -18.65
N LEU A 103 2.81 -11.09 -18.28
CA LEU A 103 2.23 -12.40 -18.02
C LEU A 103 1.12 -12.69 -19.03
N GLU A 104 1.09 -13.93 -19.51
CA GLU A 104 -0.04 -14.45 -20.28
C GLU A 104 -1.25 -14.72 -19.37
N GLU A 105 -2.43 -14.86 -19.96
CA GLU A 105 -3.66 -15.17 -19.23
C GLU A 105 -3.50 -16.40 -18.32
N PHE A 106 -4.08 -16.32 -17.12
CA PHE A 106 -4.09 -17.46 -16.21
C PHE A 106 -5.34 -17.51 -15.33
N THR A 107 -5.62 -18.72 -14.86
CA THR A 107 -6.80 -19.01 -14.04
C THR A 107 -6.41 -19.39 -12.63
N ILE A 108 -7.16 -18.86 -11.67
CA ILE A 108 -7.05 -19.18 -10.26
C ILE A 108 -8.39 -19.78 -9.80
N ALA A 109 -8.32 -20.84 -9.01
CA ALA A 109 -9.47 -21.41 -8.32
C ALA A 109 -9.37 -21.15 -6.82
N GLY A 110 -10.50 -20.87 -6.17
CA GLY A 110 -10.50 -20.45 -4.78
C GLY A 110 -11.82 -19.85 -4.33
N ILE A 111 -11.75 -18.90 -3.40
CA ILE A 111 -12.91 -18.25 -2.79
C ILE A 111 -12.82 -16.74 -2.93
N SER A 112 -13.97 -16.05 -2.92
CA SER A 112 -14.01 -14.60 -3.13
C SER A 112 -14.98 -13.87 -2.20
N ALA A 113 -14.78 -12.55 -2.13
CA ALA A 113 -15.71 -11.60 -1.52
C ALA A 113 -15.69 -10.27 -2.30
N ARG A 114 -16.84 -9.59 -2.35
CA ARG A 114 -16.96 -8.22 -2.88
C ARG A 114 -16.70 -7.20 -1.78
N THR A 115 -15.91 -6.17 -2.09
CA THR A 115 -15.55 -5.12 -1.12
C THR A 115 -15.13 -3.81 -1.79
N THR A 116 -14.89 -2.79 -0.98
CA THR A 116 -14.35 -1.49 -1.37
C THR A 116 -13.18 -1.11 -0.47
N ASN A 117 -12.29 -0.24 -0.93
CA ASN A 117 -11.21 0.28 -0.07
C ASN A 117 -11.76 1.01 1.17
N ALA A 118 -12.87 1.73 1.03
CA ALA A 118 -13.54 2.38 2.16
C ALA A 118 -14.02 1.38 3.21
N ARG A 119 -14.54 0.22 2.79
CA ARG A 119 -14.97 -0.84 3.70
C ARG A 119 -13.80 -1.47 4.43
N GLU A 120 -12.73 -1.82 3.71
CA GLU A 120 -11.53 -2.42 4.31
C GLU A 120 -10.86 -1.50 5.34
N LEU A 121 -10.91 -0.18 5.14
CA LEU A 121 -10.40 0.82 6.08
C LEU A 121 -11.35 1.14 7.25
N SER A 122 -12.61 0.70 7.19
CA SER A 122 -13.63 1.04 8.19
C SER A 122 -13.64 0.13 9.44
N GLY A 123 -12.77 -0.89 9.49
CA GLY A 123 -12.83 -1.96 10.48
C GLY A 123 -13.89 -3.05 10.19
N ASN A 124 -14.75 -2.84 9.18
CA ASN A 124 -15.72 -3.83 8.68
C ASN A 124 -15.25 -4.54 7.40
N GLY A 125 -13.93 -4.60 7.22
CA GLY A 125 -13.28 -5.27 6.09
C GLY A 125 -13.59 -6.76 6.05
N VAL A 126 -13.61 -7.32 4.84
CA VAL A 126 -13.90 -8.73 4.62
C VAL A 126 -12.68 -9.53 4.20
N ILE A 127 -11.59 -8.88 3.79
CA ILE A 127 -10.39 -9.56 3.27
C ILE A 127 -9.74 -10.45 4.33
N SER A 128 -9.56 -9.97 5.55
CA SER A 128 -9.01 -10.78 6.66
C SER A 128 -9.89 -12.00 6.96
N GLY A 129 -11.22 -11.83 6.90
CA GLY A 129 -12.18 -12.91 7.04
C GLY A 129 -12.08 -13.94 5.90
N LEU A 130 -11.85 -13.47 4.66
CA LEU A 130 -11.65 -14.32 3.49
C LEU A 130 -10.38 -15.17 3.64
N TRP A 131 -9.27 -14.57 4.09
CA TRP A 131 -8.02 -15.31 4.39
C TRP A 131 -8.23 -16.36 5.47
N ASN A 132 -8.90 -16.01 6.57
CA ASN A 132 -9.22 -16.96 7.63
C ASN A 132 -10.03 -18.15 7.12
N ARG A 133 -11.01 -17.90 6.25
CA ARG A 133 -11.81 -18.96 5.60
C ARG A 133 -10.96 -19.83 4.70
N TYR A 134 -10.10 -19.24 3.86
CA TYR A 134 -9.22 -19.99 2.97
C TYR A 134 -8.38 -21.02 3.73
N PHE A 135 -7.78 -20.62 4.85
CA PHE A 135 -6.97 -21.52 5.69
C PHE A 135 -7.81 -22.51 6.51
N SER A 136 -8.85 -22.04 7.21
CA SER A 136 -9.66 -22.90 8.08
C SER A 136 -10.46 -23.96 7.32
N GLU A 137 -10.98 -23.61 6.14
CA GLU A 137 -11.70 -24.54 5.24
C GLU A 137 -10.72 -25.41 4.42
N ASN A 138 -9.41 -25.24 4.57
CA ASN A 138 -8.36 -25.99 3.87
C ASN A 138 -8.54 -25.96 2.34
N ILE A 139 -8.88 -24.80 1.78
CA ILE A 139 -9.18 -24.65 0.34
C ILE A 139 -8.02 -25.14 -0.54
N ALA A 140 -6.78 -24.81 -0.19
CA ALA A 140 -5.58 -25.29 -0.89
C ALA A 140 -5.54 -26.82 -1.02
N LYS A 141 -5.92 -27.54 0.05
CA LYS A 141 -5.94 -29.00 0.09
C LYS A 141 -7.06 -29.57 -0.79
N GLN A 142 -8.21 -28.92 -0.84
CA GLN A 142 -9.31 -29.29 -1.74
C GLN A 142 -8.91 -29.14 -3.21
N LEU A 143 -8.01 -28.18 -3.52
CA LEU A 143 -7.50 -27.93 -4.86
C LEU A 143 -6.26 -28.75 -5.23
N ALA A 144 -5.69 -29.53 -4.31
CA ALA A 144 -4.35 -30.13 -4.49
C ALA A 144 -4.20 -31.00 -5.76
N GLN A 145 -5.28 -31.61 -6.26
CA GLN A 145 -5.26 -32.42 -7.50
C GLN A 145 -5.36 -31.58 -8.79
N HIS A 146 -5.75 -30.31 -8.69
CA HIS A 146 -5.99 -29.40 -9.81
C HIS A 146 -4.99 -28.24 -9.86
N SER A 147 -4.42 -27.88 -8.71
CA SER A 147 -3.43 -26.82 -8.57
C SER A 147 -2.13 -27.15 -9.28
N LEU A 148 -1.62 -26.17 -10.03
CA LEU A 148 -0.31 -26.26 -10.69
C LEU A 148 0.86 -26.14 -9.71
N SER A 149 0.62 -25.53 -8.54
CA SER A 149 1.62 -25.37 -7.48
C SER A 149 0.93 -25.12 -6.13
N GLN A 150 1.72 -25.14 -5.05
CA GLN A 150 1.24 -24.77 -3.71
C GLN A 150 1.22 -23.25 -3.46
N LYS A 151 1.58 -22.44 -4.46
CA LYS A 151 1.64 -20.97 -4.34
C LYS A 151 0.24 -20.39 -4.23
N ILE A 152 0.09 -19.42 -3.35
CA ILE A 152 -1.20 -18.77 -3.06
C ILE A 152 -1.22 -17.40 -3.74
N TYR A 153 -2.39 -17.05 -4.27
CA TYR A 153 -2.64 -15.79 -4.93
C TYR A 153 -3.74 -15.05 -4.17
N GLY A 154 -3.45 -13.81 -3.76
CA GLY A 154 -4.44 -12.85 -3.26
C GLY A 154 -4.75 -11.86 -4.38
N VAL A 155 -5.86 -12.05 -5.08
CA VAL A 155 -6.23 -11.31 -6.29
C VAL A 155 -7.22 -10.21 -5.97
N TYR A 156 -7.07 -9.10 -6.67
CA TYR A 156 -7.97 -7.96 -6.69
C TYR A 156 -8.35 -7.70 -8.15
N ALA A 157 -9.62 -7.89 -8.50
CA ALA A 157 -10.07 -7.83 -9.89
C ALA A 157 -11.53 -7.38 -9.97
N GLU A 158 -12.06 -7.31 -11.20
CA GLU A 158 -13.46 -6.94 -11.46
C GLU A 158 -13.82 -5.59 -10.82
N TYR A 159 -12.91 -4.62 -10.97
CA TYR A 159 -13.08 -3.27 -10.47
C TYR A 159 -14.16 -2.55 -11.26
N GLU A 160 -15.09 -1.88 -10.56
CA GLU A 160 -16.15 -1.11 -11.22
C GLU A 160 -15.73 0.32 -11.56
N ASN A 161 -14.84 0.92 -10.75
CA ASN A 161 -14.37 2.29 -10.94
C ASN A 161 -12.96 2.49 -10.37
N GLY A 162 -12.02 1.69 -10.88
CA GLY A 162 -10.64 1.65 -10.42
C GLY A 162 -10.55 1.50 -8.90
N ALA A 163 -9.72 2.33 -8.27
CA ALA A 163 -9.48 2.34 -6.82
C ALA A 163 -10.67 2.79 -5.95
N ILE A 164 -11.68 3.45 -6.51
CA ILE A 164 -12.80 4.04 -5.75
C ILE A 164 -14.01 3.10 -5.73
N GLY A 165 -14.15 2.27 -6.78
CA GLY A 165 -15.27 1.36 -6.95
C GLY A 165 -15.18 0.10 -6.09
N GLU A 166 -16.23 -0.72 -6.20
CA GLU A 166 -16.23 -2.06 -5.67
C GLU A 166 -15.34 -2.97 -6.53
N TYR A 167 -14.67 -3.92 -5.88
CA TYR A 167 -13.84 -4.93 -6.51
C TYR A 167 -14.03 -6.28 -5.83
N THR A 168 -13.58 -7.32 -6.53
CA THR A 168 -13.55 -8.69 -6.02
C THR A 168 -12.18 -8.94 -5.41
N SER A 169 -12.15 -9.28 -4.12
CA SER A 169 -10.99 -9.93 -3.49
C SER A 169 -11.17 -11.44 -3.63
N PHE A 170 -10.13 -12.13 -4.12
CA PHE A 170 -10.17 -13.55 -4.40
C PHE A 170 -8.89 -14.22 -3.89
N ILE A 171 -9.01 -15.34 -3.17
CA ILE A 171 -7.86 -16.09 -2.64
C ILE A 171 -7.88 -17.50 -3.19
N GLY A 172 -6.77 -17.93 -3.80
CA GLY A 172 -6.74 -19.23 -4.45
C GLY A 172 -5.37 -19.69 -4.92
N ASN A 173 -5.38 -20.78 -5.69
CA ASN A 173 -4.21 -21.35 -6.34
C ASN A 173 -4.41 -21.38 -7.85
N ARG A 174 -3.32 -21.24 -8.61
CA ARG A 174 -3.35 -21.34 -10.07
C ARG A 174 -3.69 -22.78 -10.49
N VAL A 175 -4.62 -22.92 -11.44
CA VAL A 175 -5.07 -24.22 -11.98
C VAL A 175 -4.91 -24.26 -13.50
N ALA A 176 -4.76 -25.46 -14.06
CA ALA A 176 -4.68 -25.65 -15.51
C ALA A 176 -6.06 -25.66 -16.19
N ASP A 177 -7.07 -26.21 -15.52
CA ASP A 177 -8.39 -26.49 -16.09
C ASP A 177 -9.51 -26.10 -15.11
N LYS A 178 -10.44 -25.27 -15.58
CA LYS A 178 -11.62 -24.80 -14.83
C LYS A 178 -12.67 -25.89 -14.65
N SER A 179 -12.73 -26.86 -15.55
CA SER A 179 -13.84 -27.82 -15.66
C SER A 179 -13.78 -28.96 -14.65
N ALA A 180 -12.64 -29.15 -14.00
CA ALA A 180 -12.39 -30.29 -13.11
C ALA A 180 -12.75 -30.04 -11.63
N ILE A 181 -13.15 -28.81 -11.27
CA ILE A 181 -13.30 -28.40 -9.87
C ILE A 181 -14.78 -28.50 -9.46
N ALA A 182 -15.13 -29.63 -8.84
CA ALA A 182 -16.48 -29.86 -8.31
C ALA A 182 -16.53 -29.52 -6.81
N SER A 183 -16.69 -28.25 -6.47
CA SER A 183 -16.96 -27.82 -5.10
C SER A 183 -17.92 -26.63 -5.08
N PRO A 184 -19.00 -26.65 -4.28
CA PRO A 184 -19.99 -25.58 -4.24
C PRO A 184 -19.43 -24.26 -3.67
N SER A 185 -18.35 -24.33 -2.88
CA SER A 185 -17.73 -23.16 -2.26
C SER A 185 -16.57 -22.59 -3.07
N ILE A 186 -16.07 -23.31 -4.09
CA ILE A 186 -14.92 -22.91 -4.89
C ILE A 186 -15.38 -22.40 -6.23
N THR A 187 -14.93 -21.20 -6.59
CA THR A 187 -15.14 -20.59 -7.89
C THR A 187 -13.80 -20.41 -8.61
N THR A 188 -13.84 -19.87 -9.83
CA THR A 188 -12.63 -19.55 -10.59
C THR A 188 -12.67 -18.10 -11.03
N ILE A 189 -11.49 -17.48 -11.12
CA ILE A 189 -11.28 -16.17 -11.72
C ILE A 189 -10.17 -16.27 -12.76
N THR A 190 -10.28 -15.50 -13.84
CA THR A 190 -9.29 -15.46 -14.91
C THR A 190 -8.74 -14.05 -15.01
N LEU A 191 -7.42 -13.93 -14.85
CA LEU A 191 -6.73 -12.67 -15.09
C LEU A 191 -6.26 -12.65 -16.54
N PRO A 192 -6.61 -11.63 -17.34
CA PRO A 192 -6.20 -11.53 -18.73
C PRO A 192 -4.68 -11.34 -18.84
N ALA A 193 -4.14 -11.59 -20.02
CA ALA A 193 -2.74 -11.25 -20.30
C ALA A 193 -2.51 -9.74 -20.12
N ALA A 194 -1.49 -9.36 -19.36
CA ALA A 194 -1.21 -7.97 -19.03
C ALA A 194 0.27 -7.71 -18.77
N GLN A 195 0.64 -6.43 -18.84
CA GLN A 195 1.92 -5.93 -18.33
C GLN A 195 1.75 -5.64 -16.83
N TYR A 196 2.74 -6.02 -16.04
CA TYR A 196 2.73 -5.84 -14.59
C TYR A 196 3.96 -5.07 -14.12
N ALA A 197 3.73 -4.09 -13.25
CA ALA A 197 4.75 -3.55 -12.36
C ALA A 197 4.81 -4.43 -11.12
N VAL A 198 5.98 -5.01 -10.83
CA VAL A 198 6.12 -5.98 -9.75
C VAL A 198 7.02 -5.45 -8.64
N PHE A 199 6.47 -5.45 -7.44
CA PHE A 199 7.10 -5.00 -6.22
C PHE A 199 7.42 -6.22 -5.35
N THR A 200 8.62 -6.26 -4.78
CA THR A 200 9.04 -7.36 -3.89
C THR A 200 9.23 -6.79 -2.51
N SER A 201 8.38 -7.19 -1.55
CA SER A 201 8.45 -6.68 -0.17
C SER A 201 9.85 -6.88 0.43
N ARG A 202 10.20 -6.04 1.42
CA ARG A 202 11.29 -6.39 2.34
C ARG A 202 10.99 -7.74 3.01
N ARG A 203 12.03 -8.33 3.58
CA ARG A 203 11.91 -9.51 4.44
C ARG A 203 11.37 -9.11 5.81
N GLY A 204 10.40 -9.85 6.34
CA GLY A 204 9.86 -9.60 7.69
C GLY A 204 8.51 -10.27 7.97
N PRO A 205 7.82 -9.88 9.05
CA PRO A 205 6.51 -10.42 9.39
C PRO A 205 5.49 -10.18 8.27
N LEU A 206 4.80 -11.22 7.84
CA LEU A 206 3.85 -11.20 6.71
C LEU A 206 2.79 -10.09 6.86
N SER A 207 2.27 -9.93 8.07
CA SER A 207 1.27 -8.92 8.41
C SER A 207 1.75 -7.48 8.27
N GLU A 208 3.06 -7.25 8.34
CA GLU A 208 3.67 -5.92 8.19
C GLU A 208 4.06 -5.69 6.73
N VAL A 209 4.82 -6.61 6.15
CA VAL A 209 5.47 -6.41 4.85
C VAL A 209 4.47 -6.27 3.70
N VAL A 210 3.31 -6.92 3.79
CA VAL A 210 2.24 -6.78 2.79
C VAL A 210 1.59 -5.40 2.89
N ILE A 211 1.29 -4.92 4.11
CA ILE A 211 0.68 -3.60 4.34
C ILE A 211 1.63 -2.49 3.87
N GLU A 212 2.90 -2.57 4.24
CA GLU A 212 3.94 -1.63 3.83
C GLU A 212 4.11 -1.58 2.31
N ALA A 213 4.14 -2.76 1.66
CA ALA A 213 4.25 -2.85 0.21
C ALA A 213 3.05 -2.19 -0.48
N TRP A 214 1.83 -2.43 0.00
CA TRP A 214 0.64 -1.75 -0.53
C TRP A 214 0.67 -0.24 -0.31
N GLN A 215 1.05 0.24 0.88
CA GLN A 215 1.18 1.68 1.16
C GLN A 215 2.15 2.35 0.18
N PHE A 216 3.30 1.72 -0.06
CA PHE A 216 4.25 2.21 -1.06
C PHE A 216 3.66 2.18 -2.47
N ILE A 217 2.99 1.09 -2.88
CA ILE A 217 2.36 0.97 -4.21
C ILE A 217 1.31 2.06 -4.42
N TRP A 218 0.51 2.40 -3.39
CA TRP A 218 -0.43 3.51 -3.46
C TRP A 218 0.27 4.85 -3.70
N ALA A 219 1.35 5.12 -2.97
CA ALA A 219 2.16 6.33 -3.16
C ALA A 219 2.82 6.36 -4.55
N TRP A 220 3.42 5.25 -4.98
CA TRP A 220 4.02 5.09 -6.29
C TRP A 220 3.00 5.30 -7.41
N SER A 221 1.81 4.72 -7.30
CA SER A 221 0.76 4.81 -8.32
C SER A 221 0.25 6.23 -8.54
N MET A 222 0.35 7.12 -7.56
CA MET A 222 -0.04 8.54 -7.70
C MET A 222 1.03 9.38 -8.43
N ASN A 223 2.28 8.93 -8.42
CA ASN A 223 3.43 9.69 -8.92
C ASN A 223 4.11 9.04 -10.13
N SER A 224 3.72 7.82 -10.48
CA SER A 224 4.28 7.04 -11.59
C SER A 224 3.74 7.51 -12.94
N GLU A 225 4.57 7.45 -13.97
CA GLU A 225 4.15 7.63 -15.36
C GLU A 225 3.41 6.39 -15.91
N LEU A 226 3.44 5.27 -15.18
CA LEU A 226 2.73 4.04 -15.56
C LEU A 226 1.30 4.07 -15.04
N SER A 227 0.34 4.11 -15.97
CA SER A 227 -1.08 4.00 -15.67
C SER A 227 -1.45 2.59 -15.21
N ARG A 228 -2.17 2.48 -14.09
CA ARG A 228 -2.80 1.22 -13.68
C ARG A 228 -4.02 0.92 -14.56
N THR A 229 -4.12 -0.29 -15.07
CA THR A 229 -5.24 -0.71 -15.93
C THR A 229 -6.42 -1.24 -15.13
N PHE A 230 -6.20 -1.65 -13.87
CA PHE A 230 -7.21 -2.32 -13.04
C PHE A 230 -7.79 -3.59 -13.70
N THR A 231 -7.04 -4.24 -14.60
CA THR A 231 -7.47 -5.52 -15.21
C THR A 231 -7.31 -6.72 -14.28
N GLY A 232 -6.57 -6.54 -13.18
CA GLY A 232 -6.42 -7.52 -12.11
C GLY A 232 -5.03 -7.45 -11.49
N ASP A 233 -4.97 -7.01 -10.24
CA ASP A 233 -3.76 -6.96 -9.43
C ASP A 233 -3.70 -8.20 -8.52
N PHE A 234 -2.51 -8.62 -8.10
CA PHE A 234 -2.42 -9.75 -7.18
C PHE A 234 -1.15 -9.76 -6.31
N GLU A 235 -1.32 -10.28 -5.11
CA GLU A 235 -0.26 -10.74 -4.23
C GLU A 235 0.10 -12.20 -4.58
N HIS A 236 1.39 -12.50 -4.60
CA HIS A 236 1.91 -13.82 -4.89
C HIS A 236 2.76 -14.32 -3.73
N TYR A 237 2.23 -15.35 -3.06
CA TYR A 237 2.84 -15.99 -1.90
C TYR A 237 3.47 -17.31 -2.33
N ASP A 238 4.78 -17.28 -2.53
CA ASP A 238 5.57 -18.47 -2.87
C ASP A 238 6.26 -19.06 -1.62
N GLU A 239 7.24 -19.94 -1.83
CA GLU A 239 7.94 -20.63 -0.76
C GLU A 239 8.61 -19.66 0.24
N ARG A 240 8.96 -18.44 -0.20
CA ARG A 240 9.53 -17.39 0.64
C ARG A 240 8.54 -16.79 1.64
N ALA A 241 7.24 -17.02 1.48
CA ALA A 241 6.19 -16.60 2.40
C ALA A 241 5.72 -17.71 3.36
N SER A 242 6.38 -18.88 3.34
CA SER A 242 5.99 -20.04 4.16
C SER A 242 6.17 -19.84 5.67
N ASN A 243 7.12 -18.98 6.08
CA ASN A 243 7.28 -18.56 7.47
C ASN A 243 6.63 -17.19 7.68
N PRO A 244 5.49 -17.07 8.37
CA PRO A 244 4.78 -15.79 8.53
C PRO A 244 5.55 -14.75 9.35
N ASN A 245 6.58 -15.13 10.10
CA ASN A 245 7.42 -14.18 10.84
C ASN A 245 8.67 -13.73 10.05
N ASP A 246 8.95 -14.36 8.90
CA ASP A 246 10.12 -14.10 8.05
C ASP A 246 9.74 -14.40 6.59
N ALA A 247 8.91 -13.52 6.03
CA ALA A 247 8.30 -13.65 4.72
C ALA A 247 8.83 -12.62 3.72
N ILE A 248 8.79 -12.98 2.44
CA ILE A 248 8.90 -12.07 1.30
C ILE A 248 7.70 -12.33 0.39
N VAL A 249 7.01 -11.28 -0.03
CA VAL A 249 5.83 -11.34 -0.90
C VAL A 249 6.05 -10.46 -2.13
N GLU A 250 5.62 -10.95 -3.29
CA GLU A 250 5.57 -10.11 -4.49
C GLU A 250 4.14 -9.62 -4.74
N ILE A 251 4.02 -8.35 -5.13
CA ILE A 251 2.75 -7.74 -5.52
C ILE A 251 2.86 -7.27 -6.96
N TYR A 252 1.91 -7.71 -7.77
CA TYR A 252 1.81 -7.48 -9.21
C TYR A 252 0.68 -6.50 -9.47
N ILE A 253 1.02 -5.34 -10.02
CA ILE A 253 0.06 -4.29 -10.36
C ILE A 253 -0.06 -4.21 -11.87
N ALA A 254 -1.27 -4.40 -12.39
CA ALA A 254 -1.52 -4.36 -13.83
C ALA A 254 -1.41 -2.92 -14.33
N VAL A 255 -0.55 -2.72 -15.33
CA VAL A 255 -0.22 -1.41 -15.90
C VAL A 255 -0.28 -1.42 -17.42
N GLU A 256 -0.40 -0.24 -18.02
CA GLU A 256 -0.28 -0.08 -19.47
C GLU A 256 1.14 -0.46 -19.92
N ALA A 257 1.24 -1.00 -21.14
CA ALA A 257 2.55 -1.27 -21.73
C ALA A 257 3.27 0.08 -22.01
N PRO A 258 4.58 0.20 -21.73
CA PRO A 258 5.31 1.42 -22.04
C PRO A 258 5.19 1.78 -23.52
N GLY A 259 4.70 2.99 -23.83
CA GLY A 259 4.60 3.51 -25.20
C GLY A 259 3.37 3.10 -26.01
N GLN A 260 2.27 2.70 -25.34
CA GLN A 260 0.94 2.63 -25.94
C GLN A 260 0.13 3.90 -25.70
#